data_AF-A0A0C9SYP4-F1
#
_entry.id   AF-A0A0C9SYP4-F1
#
_cell.length_a   1.000
_cell.length_b   1.000
_cell.length_c   1.000
_cell.angle_alpha   90.00
_cell.angle_beta   90.00
_cell.angle_gamma   90.00
#
_symmetry.space_group_name_H-M   'P 1'
#
loop_
_entity.id
_entity.type
_entity.pdbx_description
1 polymer ?
#
loop_
_entity_poly.entity_id
_entity_poly.type
_entity_poly.pdbx_seq_one_letter_code
_entity_poly.pdbx_strand_id
1 'polypeptide(L)'
;MLTLPDNACPVGLSQNIVHYLVRSDDPQRALAHISLLTPAFLVGSVLTIVGCCLRIHCYRALGRMFTYELSIRKEHKLITSGVYAIVRHPSYTGGICSGVGLLLRIISPHSWLVACSPLFPDSGWMVNVLAYTLISVFVGLIAVLVHRMNNEDAMLEKNFGEWKGWARRVPYRLVPWVY
;
A
#
# COMPACT_ATOMS: atom_id res chain seq x y z
N MET A 1 14.67 -31.78 -15.43
CA MET A 1 15.27 -32.43 -14.25
C MET A 1 16.43 -31.55 -13.78
N LEU A 2 16.18 -30.60 -12.88
CA LEU A 2 17.19 -29.70 -12.30
C LEU A 2 17.06 -29.80 -10.78
N THR A 3 17.99 -30.52 -10.17
CA THR A 3 18.12 -30.71 -8.72
C THR A 3 18.72 -29.45 -8.10
N LEU A 4 18.01 -28.84 -7.15
CA LEU A 4 18.58 -27.83 -6.26
C LEU A 4 19.56 -28.51 -5.29
N PRO A 5 20.73 -27.90 -5.00
CA PRO A 5 21.75 -28.50 -4.13
C PRO A 5 21.30 -28.57 -2.66
N ASP A 6 21.59 -29.71 -2.03
CA ASP A 6 21.07 -30.19 -0.74
C ASP A 6 21.47 -29.40 0.54
N ASN A 7 22.07 -28.21 0.42
CA ASN A 7 22.75 -27.55 1.55
C ASN A 7 22.17 -26.18 2.00
N ALA A 8 20.94 -25.82 1.65
CA ALA A 8 20.40 -24.49 1.94
C ALA A 8 19.62 -24.33 3.27
N CYS A 9 19.35 -25.38 4.05
CA CYS A 9 18.56 -25.24 5.28
C CYS A 9 18.85 -26.29 6.38
N PRO A 10 18.91 -25.90 7.67
CA PRO A 10 19.13 -26.83 8.78
C PRO A 10 17.95 -27.81 8.97
N VAL A 11 18.32 -29.09 9.11
CA VAL A 11 17.53 -30.29 8.75
C VAL A 11 16.26 -30.54 9.59
N GLY A 12 16.14 -29.96 10.79
CA GLY A 12 15.03 -30.27 11.72
C GLY A 12 13.91 -29.22 11.84
N LEU A 13 14.24 -27.93 11.73
CA LEU A 13 13.27 -26.83 11.90
C LEU A 13 12.69 -26.34 10.57
N SER A 14 13.47 -26.46 9.50
CA SER A 14 13.13 -25.97 8.16
C SER A 14 11.97 -26.74 7.52
N GLN A 15 11.97 -28.07 7.58
CA GLN A 15 11.02 -28.88 6.82
C GLN A 15 9.59 -28.80 7.36
N ASN A 16 9.42 -28.77 8.68
CA ASN A 16 8.09 -28.59 9.30
C ASN A 16 7.51 -27.22 8.96
N ILE A 17 8.31 -26.15 9.09
CA ILE A 17 7.88 -24.79 8.75
C ILE A 17 7.54 -24.68 7.26
N VAL A 18 8.36 -25.26 6.37
CA VAL A 18 8.11 -25.27 4.94
C VAL A 18 6.85 -26.06 4.60
N HIS A 19 6.60 -27.21 5.24
CA HIS A 19 5.38 -28.00 5.04
C HIS A 19 4.12 -27.27 5.53
N TYR A 20 4.20 -26.52 6.63
CA TYR A 20 3.09 -25.67 7.11
C TYR A 20 2.92 -24.37 6.32
N LEU A 21 3.93 -23.90 5.59
CA LEU A 21 3.85 -22.68 4.78
C LEU A 21 3.54 -22.95 3.31
N VAL A 22 3.83 -24.15 2.81
CA VAL A 22 3.73 -24.53 1.41
C VAL A 22 2.89 -25.81 1.31
N ARG A 23 1.58 -25.65 1.16
CA ARG A 23 0.71 -26.74 0.70
C ARG A 23 0.89 -26.86 -0.80
N SER A 24 1.68 -27.81 -1.23
CA SER A 24 2.03 -28.03 -2.62
C SER A 24 1.82 -29.49 -2.93
N ASP A 25 0.60 -29.87 -3.32
CA ASP A 25 0.33 -31.20 -3.86
C ASP A 25 1.09 -31.43 -5.19
N ASP A 26 1.58 -30.35 -5.84
CA ASP A 26 2.53 -30.39 -6.96
C ASP A 26 3.38 -29.10 -7.05
N PRO A 27 4.67 -29.12 -6.64
CA PRO A 27 5.51 -27.92 -6.59
C PRO A 27 5.84 -27.36 -7.96
N GLN A 28 5.77 -28.18 -9.02
CA GLN A 28 6.02 -27.71 -10.39
C GLN A 28 4.83 -26.91 -10.93
N ARG A 29 3.60 -27.32 -10.62
CA ARG A 29 2.39 -26.53 -10.93
C ARG A 29 2.37 -25.23 -10.14
N ALA A 30 2.69 -25.27 -8.85
CA ALA A 30 2.80 -24.05 -8.02
C ALA A 30 3.80 -23.05 -8.62
N LEU A 31 5.01 -23.52 -8.97
CA LEU A 31 6.02 -22.68 -9.64
C LEU A 31 5.53 -22.14 -10.99
N ALA A 32 4.85 -22.95 -11.80
CA ALA A 32 4.28 -22.49 -13.07
C ALA A 32 3.22 -21.39 -12.86
N HIS A 33 2.33 -21.56 -11.87
CA HIS A 33 1.29 -20.57 -11.53
C HIS A 33 1.88 -19.27 -10.95
N ILE A 34 2.94 -19.35 -10.15
CA ILE A 34 3.65 -18.17 -9.59
C ILE A 34 4.48 -17.45 -10.66
N SER A 35 5.07 -18.21 -11.60
CA SER A 35 5.94 -17.66 -12.66
C SER A 35 5.19 -16.91 -13.75
N LEU A 36 3.87 -17.06 -13.83
CA LEU A 36 3.01 -16.27 -14.70
C LEU A 36 2.90 -14.85 -14.16
N LEU A 37 3.70 -13.94 -14.73
CA LEU A 37 3.57 -12.50 -14.54
C LEU A 37 2.22 -12.04 -15.07
N THR A 38 1.20 -12.07 -14.19
CA THR A 38 -0.13 -11.59 -14.56
C THR A 38 -0.08 -10.08 -14.77
N PRO A 39 -0.89 -9.53 -15.70
CA PRO A 39 -1.02 -8.08 -15.86
C PRO A 39 -1.39 -7.39 -14.55
N ALA A 40 -2.23 -8.02 -13.71
CA ALA A 40 -2.59 -7.52 -12.38
C ALA A 40 -1.38 -7.39 -11.44
N PHE A 41 -0.46 -8.36 -11.47
CA PHE A 41 0.77 -8.30 -10.69
C PHE A 41 1.71 -7.19 -11.17
N LEU A 42 1.86 -7.01 -12.48
CA LEU A 42 2.67 -5.94 -13.06
C LEU A 42 2.09 -4.56 -12.72
N VAL A 43 0.78 -4.37 -12.96
CA VAL A 43 0.08 -3.13 -12.61
C VAL A 43 0.16 -2.84 -11.11
N GLY A 44 -0.04 -3.84 -10.27
CA GLY A 44 0.08 -3.70 -8.82
C GLY A 44 1.50 -3.33 -8.37
N SER A 45 2.52 -3.91 -9.01
CA SER A 45 3.92 -3.59 -8.74
C SER A 45 4.27 -2.16 -9.14
N VAL A 46 3.86 -1.74 -10.34
CA VAL A 46 4.05 -0.35 -10.81
C VAL A 46 3.34 0.63 -9.89
N LEU A 47 2.07 0.38 -9.52
CA LEU A 47 1.33 1.23 -8.59
C LEU A 47 2.01 1.33 -7.22
N THR A 48 2.53 0.23 -6.71
CA THR A 48 3.27 0.24 -5.44
C THR A 48 4.56 1.06 -5.55
N ILE A 49 5.35 0.87 -6.60
CA ILE A 49 6.59 1.61 -6.82
C ILE A 49 6.29 3.11 -6.94
N VAL A 50 5.34 3.49 -7.79
CA VAL A 50 4.95 4.89 -7.99
C VAL A 50 4.43 5.50 -6.69
N GLY A 51 3.57 4.79 -5.95
CA GLY A 51 3.06 5.27 -4.65
C GLY A 51 4.16 5.45 -3.60
N CYS A 52 5.13 4.54 -3.55
CA CYS A 52 6.30 4.64 -2.66
C CYS A 52 7.22 5.80 -3.07
N CYS A 53 7.51 5.95 -4.36
CA CYS A 53 8.29 7.08 -4.88
C CYS A 53 7.63 8.41 -4.56
N LEU A 54 6.30 8.51 -4.73
CA LEU A 54 5.54 9.72 -4.38
C LEU A 54 5.65 10.01 -2.88
N ARG A 55 5.51 9.01 -2.01
CA ARG A 55 5.70 9.18 -0.56
C ARG A 55 7.10 9.65 -0.20
N ILE A 56 8.13 9.04 -0.79
CA ILE A 56 9.52 9.45 -0.59
C ILE A 56 9.72 10.89 -1.06
N HIS A 57 9.13 11.27 -2.19
CA HIS A 57 9.18 12.64 -2.69
C HIS A 57 8.49 13.63 -1.74
N CYS A 58 7.31 13.28 -1.19
CA CYS A 58 6.63 14.07 -0.16
C CYS A 58 7.47 14.24 1.10
N TYR A 59 8.09 13.15 1.59
CA TYR A 59 9.00 13.22 2.75
C TYR A 59 10.20 14.11 2.48
N ARG A 60 10.79 14.03 1.29
CA ARG A 60 11.92 14.89 0.89
C ARG A 60 11.49 16.35 0.71
N ALA A 61 10.30 16.60 0.19
CA ALA A 61 9.74 17.94 0.03
C ALA A 61 9.43 18.61 1.38
N LEU A 62 8.97 17.84 2.38
CA LEU A 62 8.75 18.34 3.74
C LEU A 62 10.06 18.45 4.54
N GLY A 63 11.06 17.61 4.24
CA GLY A 63 12.40 17.68 4.83
C GLY A 63 12.39 17.75 6.36
N ARG A 64 13.08 18.74 6.95
CA ARG A 64 13.17 18.96 8.41
C ARG A 64 11.85 19.39 9.09
N MET A 65 10.79 19.64 8.32
CA MET A 65 9.48 20.03 8.81
C MET A 65 8.50 18.84 8.88
N PHE A 66 8.91 17.62 8.52
CA PHE A 66 8.06 16.43 8.70
C PHE A 66 8.07 15.97 10.17
N THR A 67 7.10 16.38 10.97
CA THR A 67 6.83 15.77 12.28
C THR A 67 5.75 14.69 12.15
N TYR A 68 6.08 13.46 12.57
CA TYR A 68 5.15 12.32 12.61
C TYR A 68 4.04 12.52 13.68
N GLU A 69 4.32 13.38 14.66
CA GLU A 69 3.32 13.93 15.57
C GLU A 69 2.78 15.27 15.03
N LEU A 70 1.49 15.53 15.28
CA LEU A 70 0.80 16.82 15.11
C LEU A 70 1.39 17.94 16.02
N SER A 71 2.70 17.99 16.21
CA SER A 71 3.38 18.95 17.08
C SER A 71 3.84 20.13 16.24
N ILE A 72 2.97 21.13 16.12
CA ILE A 72 3.28 22.43 15.51
C ILE A 72 4.41 23.07 16.29
N ARG A 73 5.62 23.07 15.70
CA ARG A 73 6.72 23.88 16.21
C ARG A 73 6.40 25.36 15.93
N LYS A 74 6.81 26.25 16.84
CA LYS A 74 6.50 27.70 16.80
C LYS A 74 6.96 28.44 15.52
N GLU A 75 7.74 27.81 14.66
CA GLU A 75 8.28 28.38 13.41
C GLU A 75 7.89 27.58 12.16
N HIS A 76 6.92 26.66 12.27
CA HIS A 76 6.46 25.88 11.13
C HIS A 76 5.85 26.84 10.09
N LYS A 77 6.25 26.71 8.82
CA LYS A 77 5.67 27.46 7.70
C LYS A 77 4.86 26.51 6.83
N LEU A 78 3.76 26.99 6.26
CA LEU A 78 2.95 26.19 5.35
C LEU A 78 3.76 25.91 4.07
N ILE A 79 4.07 24.64 3.80
CA ILE A 79 4.77 24.24 2.58
C ILE A 79 3.76 24.17 1.44
N THR A 80 3.93 25.02 0.45
CA THR A 80 3.03 25.14 -0.71
C THR A 80 3.71 24.85 -2.05
N SER A 81 4.98 24.45 -2.03
CA SER A 81 5.81 24.20 -3.22
C SER A 81 5.83 22.73 -3.64
N GLY A 82 6.09 22.47 -4.93
CA GLY A 82 6.24 21.12 -5.47
C GLY A 82 4.91 20.37 -5.56
N VAL A 83 4.87 19.12 -5.11
CA VAL A 83 3.65 18.28 -5.12
C VAL A 83 2.50 18.87 -4.29
N TYR A 84 2.82 19.70 -3.29
CA TYR A 84 1.85 20.42 -2.45
C TYR A 84 1.22 21.65 -3.15
N ALA A 85 1.71 22.04 -4.33
CA ALA A 85 1.06 23.03 -5.18
C ALA A 85 -0.09 22.44 -6.00
N ILE A 86 -0.15 21.11 -6.14
CA ILE A 86 -1.10 20.41 -7.00
C ILE A 86 -2.22 19.78 -6.17
N VAL A 87 -1.89 19.11 -5.08
CA VAL A 87 -2.84 18.47 -4.16
C VAL A 87 -2.49 18.76 -2.71
N ARG A 88 -3.48 18.83 -1.83
CA ARG A 88 -3.26 19.11 -0.40
C ARG A 88 -2.58 17.96 0.33
N HIS A 89 -2.90 16.72 -0.05
CA HIS A 89 -2.53 15.50 0.67
C HIS A 89 -1.78 14.48 -0.21
N PRO A 90 -0.67 14.85 -0.90
CA PRO A 90 0.00 13.98 -1.87
C PRO A 90 0.58 12.69 -1.25
N SER A 91 0.97 12.74 0.02
CA SER A 91 1.47 11.56 0.76
C SER A 91 0.39 10.50 0.94
N TYR A 92 -0.86 10.92 1.18
CA TYR A 92 -2.00 10.01 1.31
C TYR A 92 -2.36 9.39 -0.04
N THR A 93 -2.29 10.15 -1.13
CA THR A 93 -2.43 9.62 -2.49
C THR A 93 -1.40 8.53 -2.77
N GLY A 94 -0.14 8.75 -2.42
CA GLY A 94 0.90 7.73 -2.53
C GLY A 94 0.61 6.48 -1.69
N GLY A 95 0.13 6.67 -0.46
CA GLY A 95 -0.29 5.57 0.42
C GLY A 95 -1.45 4.74 -0.15
N ILE A 96 -2.48 5.40 -0.69
CA ILE A 96 -3.63 4.74 -1.32
C ILE A 96 -3.17 3.98 -2.57
N CYS A 97 -2.36 4.60 -3.44
CA CYS A 97 -1.81 3.92 -4.63
C CYS A 97 -0.99 2.68 -4.26
N SER A 98 -0.13 2.77 -3.24
CA SER A 98 0.64 1.63 -2.75
C SER A 98 -0.25 0.54 -2.18
N GLY A 99 -1.30 0.92 -1.44
CA GLY A 99 -2.27 -0.01 -0.87
C GLY A 99 -3.12 -0.73 -1.93
N VAL A 100 -3.59 -0.02 -2.95
CA VAL A 100 -4.29 -0.62 -4.10
C VAL A 100 -3.37 -1.58 -4.84
N GLY A 101 -2.11 -1.19 -5.09
CA GLY A 101 -1.13 -2.06 -5.73
C GLY A 101 -0.82 -3.32 -4.90
N LEU A 102 -0.90 -3.24 -3.57
CA LEU A 102 -0.80 -4.40 -2.69
C LEU A 102 -2.05 -5.29 -2.78
N LEU A 103 -3.25 -4.71 -2.72
CA LEU A 103 -4.51 -5.46 -2.88
C LEU A 103 -4.57 -6.23 -4.19
N LEU A 104 -4.21 -5.59 -5.31
CA LEU A 104 -4.19 -6.24 -6.62
C LEU A 104 -3.25 -7.46 -6.65
N ARG A 105 -2.13 -7.40 -5.94
CA ARG A 105 -1.16 -8.52 -5.85
C ARG A 105 -1.63 -9.64 -4.92
N ILE A 106 -2.41 -9.32 -3.88
CA ILE A 106 -2.91 -10.32 -2.92
C ILE A 106 -4.17 -11.01 -3.45
N ILE A 107 -5.09 -10.26 -4.04
CA ILE A 107 -6.39 -10.78 -4.55
C ILE A 107 -6.20 -11.59 -5.84
N SER A 108 -5.08 -11.39 -6.56
CA SER A 108 -4.78 -12.17 -7.77
C SER A 108 -4.80 -13.67 -7.46
N PRO A 109 -5.59 -14.49 -8.18
CA PRO A 109 -5.66 -15.95 -7.98
C PRO A 109 -4.31 -16.67 -8.14
N HIS A 110 -3.36 -16.01 -8.81
CA HIS A 110 -2.01 -16.49 -9.08
C HIS A 110 -0.98 -16.03 -8.04
N SER A 111 -1.43 -15.40 -6.95
CA SER A 111 -0.55 -14.96 -5.87
C SER A 111 -0.06 -16.16 -5.06
N TRP A 112 1.21 -16.14 -4.65
CA TRP A 112 1.81 -17.17 -3.78
C TRP A 112 0.98 -17.44 -2.51
N LEU A 113 0.33 -16.38 -1.99
CA LEU A 113 -0.58 -16.49 -0.86
C LEU A 113 -1.74 -17.44 -1.16
N VAL A 114 -2.48 -17.22 -2.24
CA VAL A 114 -3.64 -18.05 -2.63
C VAL A 114 -3.22 -19.43 -3.13
N ALA A 115 -2.08 -19.55 -3.82
CA ALA A 115 -1.65 -20.77 -4.49
C ALA A 115 -0.84 -21.75 -3.61
N CYS A 116 -0.19 -21.28 -2.55
CA CYS A 116 0.72 -22.12 -1.74
C CYS A 116 0.46 -22.07 -0.24
N SER A 117 -0.28 -21.09 0.28
CA SER A 117 -0.47 -20.99 1.73
C SER A 117 -1.66 -21.84 2.19
N PRO A 118 -1.49 -22.76 3.15
CA PRO A 118 -2.61 -23.50 3.76
C PRO A 118 -3.55 -22.62 4.60
N LEU A 119 -3.21 -21.33 4.78
CA LEU A 119 -4.11 -20.32 5.34
C LEU A 119 -5.29 -20.02 4.40
N PHE A 120 -5.14 -20.31 3.10
CA PHE A 120 -6.19 -20.08 2.12
C PHE A 120 -6.82 -21.40 1.66
N PRO A 121 -8.15 -21.51 1.78
CA PRO A 121 -8.89 -22.70 1.39
C PRO A 121 -9.08 -22.81 -0.12
N ASP A 122 -8.95 -24.03 -0.65
CA ASP A 122 -9.11 -24.37 -2.08
C ASP A 122 -10.53 -24.12 -2.62
N SER A 123 -11.49 -23.83 -1.73
CA SER A 123 -12.87 -23.59 -2.11
C SER A 123 -13.08 -22.15 -2.63
N GLY A 124 -13.62 -22.03 -3.85
CA GLY A 124 -13.80 -20.73 -4.50
C GLY A 124 -14.63 -19.72 -3.71
N TRP A 125 -15.57 -20.18 -2.87
CA TRP A 125 -16.37 -19.30 -2.03
C TRP A 125 -15.53 -18.63 -0.92
N MET A 126 -14.59 -19.35 -0.31
CA MET A 126 -13.75 -18.79 0.74
C MET A 126 -12.69 -17.84 0.19
N VAL A 127 -12.19 -18.07 -1.03
CA VAL A 127 -11.33 -17.12 -1.75
C VAL A 127 -12.08 -15.79 -1.96
N ASN A 128 -13.35 -15.86 -2.36
CA ASN A 128 -14.18 -14.67 -2.49
C ASN A 128 -14.44 -13.98 -1.15
N VAL A 129 -14.77 -14.72 -0.08
CA VAL A 129 -14.95 -14.16 1.27
C VAL A 129 -13.71 -13.42 1.75
N LEU A 130 -12.52 -14.01 1.55
CA LEU A 130 -11.27 -13.35 1.86
C LEU A 130 -11.09 -12.07 1.03
N ALA A 131 -11.28 -12.16 -0.28
CA ALA A 131 -11.12 -11.00 -1.16
C ALA A 131 -12.04 -9.85 -0.72
N TYR A 132 -13.31 -10.15 -0.43
CA TYR A 132 -14.25 -9.16 0.09
C TYR A 132 -13.85 -8.61 1.45
N THR A 133 -13.29 -9.43 2.34
CA THR A 133 -12.80 -9.00 3.66
C THR A 133 -11.59 -8.08 3.54
N LEU A 134 -10.64 -8.40 2.66
CA LEU A 134 -9.48 -7.55 2.39
C LEU A 134 -9.91 -6.22 1.76
N ILE A 135 -10.86 -6.25 0.83
CA ILE A 135 -11.45 -5.05 0.23
C ILE A 135 -12.16 -4.22 1.31
N SER A 136 -12.99 -4.82 2.17
CA SER A 136 -13.71 -4.09 3.22
C SER A 136 -12.77 -3.46 4.24
N VAL A 137 -11.71 -4.18 4.64
CA VAL A 137 -10.65 -3.63 5.52
C VAL A 137 -9.98 -2.44 4.84
N PHE A 138 -9.64 -2.56 3.56
CA PHE A 138 -8.99 -1.47 2.83
C PHE A 138 -9.89 -0.24 2.67
N VAL A 139 -11.19 -0.43 2.40
CA VAL A 139 -12.17 0.66 2.39
C VAL A 139 -12.27 1.32 3.76
N GLY A 140 -12.28 0.53 4.84
CA GLY A 140 -12.24 1.05 6.21
C GLY A 140 -10.98 1.87 6.50
N LEU A 141 -9.81 1.42 6.02
CA LEU A 141 -8.56 2.17 6.12
C LEU A 141 -8.63 3.49 5.36
N ILE A 142 -9.19 3.51 4.14
CA ILE A 142 -9.41 4.75 3.39
C ILE A 142 -10.31 5.71 4.18
N ALA A 143 -11.40 5.21 4.79
CA ALA A 143 -12.29 6.04 5.60
C ALA A 143 -11.57 6.66 6.81
N VAL A 144 -10.73 5.88 7.51
CA VAL A 144 -9.90 6.38 8.61
C VAL A 144 -8.90 7.43 8.12
N LEU A 145 -8.27 7.23 6.95
CA LEU A 145 -7.38 8.21 6.34
C LEU A 145 -8.12 9.50 5.97
N VAL A 146 -9.34 9.41 5.41
CA VAL A 146 -10.17 10.58 5.11
C VAL A 146 -10.52 11.35 6.37
N HIS A 147 -10.89 10.64 7.45
CA HIS A 147 -11.12 11.26 8.74
C HIS A 147 -9.86 11.97 9.26
N ARG A 148 -8.70 11.31 9.14
CA ARG A 148 -7.40 11.89 9.55
C ARG A 148 -7.05 13.15 8.74
N MET A 149 -7.24 13.13 7.43
CA MET A 149 -7.00 14.31 6.57
C MET A 149 -7.90 15.48 6.95
N ASN A 150 -9.17 15.23 7.30
CA ASN A 150 -10.07 16.29 7.76
C ASN A 150 -9.57 16.92 9.07
N ASN A 151 -9.06 16.10 10.00
CA ASN A 151 -8.51 16.59 11.26
C ASN A 151 -7.20 17.39 11.02
N GLU A 152 -6.36 16.96 10.08
CA GLU A 152 -5.16 17.69 9.67
C GLU A 152 -5.50 19.02 9.00
N ASP A 153 -6.46 19.04 8.05
CA ASP A 153 -6.96 20.28 7.42
C ASP A 153 -7.49 21.27 8.49
N ALA A 154 -8.30 20.80 9.44
CA ALA A 154 -8.84 21.62 10.52
C ALA A 154 -7.75 22.17 11.45
N MET A 155 -6.73 21.36 11.74
CA MET A 155 -5.56 21.82 12.50
C MET A 155 -4.81 22.90 11.72
N LEU A 156 -4.57 22.70 10.42
CA LEU A 156 -3.86 23.68 9.61
C LEU A 156 -4.64 24.99 9.48
N GLU A 157 -5.95 24.94 9.30
CA GLU A 157 -6.82 26.12 9.25
C GLU A 157 -6.75 26.93 10.54
N LYS A 158 -6.75 26.25 11.70
CA LYS A 158 -6.70 26.91 13.02
C LYS A 158 -5.36 27.60 13.29
N ASN A 159 -4.26 27.04 12.79
CA ASN A 159 -2.91 27.50 13.14
C ASN A 159 -2.26 28.38 12.06
N PHE A 160 -2.73 28.32 10.81
CA PHE A 160 -2.17 29.09 9.70
C PHE A 160 -3.24 29.97 9.06
N GLY A 161 -3.16 31.30 9.30
CA GLY A 161 -4.07 32.27 8.68
C GLY A 161 -4.01 32.27 7.14
N GLU A 162 -2.88 31.88 6.55
CA GLU A 162 -2.68 31.76 5.10
C GLU A 162 -3.31 30.49 4.49
N TRP A 163 -3.72 29.52 5.30
CA TRP A 163 -4.22 28.22 4.83
C TRP A 163 -5.44 28.35 3.93
N LYS A 164 -6.40 29.21 4.28
CA LYS A 164 -7.61 29.43 3.45
C LYS A 164 -7.27 29.93 2.05
N GLY A 165 -6.26 30.81 1.95
CA GLY A 165 -5.79 31.34 0.67
C GLY A 165 -5.12 30.26 -0.18
N TRP A 166 -4.32 29.40 0.44
CA TRP A 166 -3.70 28.26 -0.24
C TRP A 166 -4.72 27.18 -0.64
N ALA A 167 -5.63 26.79 0.25
CA ALA A 167 -6.66 25.78 -0.01
C ALA A 167 -7.60 26.17 -1.15
N ARG A 168 -7.84 27.48 -1.38
CA ARG A 168 -8.56 27.95 -2.58
C ARG A 168 -7.76 27.76 -3.87
N ARG A 169 -6.43 27.93 -3.83
CA ARG A 169 -5.54 27.71 -4.99
C ARG A 169 -5.35 26.22 -5.29
N VAL A 170 -5.39 25.39 -4.25
CA VAL A 170 -5.20 23.94 -4.34
C VAL A 170 -6.48 23.23 -3.84
N PRO A 171 -7.55 23.21 -4.66
CA PRO A 171 -8.83 22.65 -4.22
C PRO A 171 -8.75 21.13 -4.00
N TYR A 172 -7.90 20.45 -4.77
CA TYR A 172 -7.81 18.98 -4.80
C TYR A 172 -7.22 18.41 -3.51
N ARG A 173 -7.91 17.44 -2.90
CA ARG A 173 -7.45 16.75 -1.69
C ARG A 173 -6.42 15.67 -2.01
N LEU A 174 -6.84 14.66 -2.76
CA LEU A 174 -6.05 13.45 -3.03
C LEU A 174 -5.66 13.32 -4.50
N VAL A 175 -6.65 13.39 -5.39
CA VAL A 175 -6.43 13.18 -6.82
C VAL A 175 -6.69 14.50 -7.54
N PRO A 176 -5.77 14.96 -8.40
CA PRO A 176 -6.04 16.10 -9.25
C PRO A 176 -7.36 15.87 -10.01
N TRP A 177 -8.20 16.89 -10.10
CA TRP A 177 -9.50 16.85 -10.82
C TRP A 177 -10.62 16.05 -10.15
N VAL A 178 -10.40 15.50 -8.95
CA VAL A 178 -11.47 14.90 -8.12
C VAL A 178 -11.72 15.79 -6.90
N TYR A 179 -12.95 16.27 -6.76
CA TYR A 179 -13.40 17.19 -5.70
C TYR A 179 -13.70 16.47 -4.38
#